data_AF-A0A6N9TMH1-F1
#
_entry.id   AF-A0A6N9TMH1-F1
#
_cell.length_a   1.000
_cell.length_b   1.000
_cell.length_c   1.000
_cell.angle_alpha   90.00
_cell.angle_beta   90.00
_cell.angle_gamma   90.00
#
_symmetry.space_group_name_H-M   'P 1'
#
loop_
_entity.id
_entity.type
_entity.pdbx_description
1 polymer ?
#
loop_
_entity_poly.entity_id
_entity_poly.type
_entity_poly.pdbx_seq_one_letter_code
_entity_poly.pdbx_strand_id
1 'polypeptide(L)'
;MFCSWHFWRGARKALRPERLAVLWGRGARVIYFYGQPPGSPGRNRDPLERLHALFQELDICGRGDICRAAIQYLQSALDDVDPACPADLKPTMEAEVLADYAAVAAFQAAVEAGAPADVVSDMAAEAKAEIDRSVAKYIQERAR
;
A
#
# COMPACT_ATOMS: atom_id res chain seq x y z
N MET A 1 -7.44 -9.25 5.87
CA MET A 1 -6.19 -9.63 6.58
C MET A 1 -5.18 -8.51 6.38
N PHE A 2 -4.64 -7.94 7.44
CA PHE A 2 -3.57 -6.93 7.33
C PHE A 2 -2.29 -7.62 6.84
N CYS A 3 -1.64 -7.07 5.81
CA CYS A 3 -0.41 -7.60 5.24
C CYS A 3 0.60 -6.46 5.07
N SER A 4 1.87 -6.78 4.85
CA SER A 4 2.96 -5.80 4.75
C SER A 4 2.67 -4.67 3.75
N TRP A 5 1.96 -4.98 2.66
CA TRP A 5 1.50 -3.99 1.69
C TRP A 5 0.67 -2.85 2.31
N HIS A 6 -0.29 -3.16 3.19
CA HIS A 6 -1.13 -2.16 3.86
C HIS A 6 -0.28 -1.20 4.70
N PHE A 7 0.70 -1.74 5.43
CA PHE A 7 1.66 -0.94 6.18
C PHE A 7 2.42 0.03 5.28
N TRP A 8 3.03 -0.47 4.18
CA TRP A 8 3.83 0.37 3.29
C TRP A 8 2.99 1.41 2.53
N ARG A 9 1.76 1.06 2.16
CA ARG A 9 0.80 2.00 1.56
C ARG A 9 0.43 3.12 2.54
N GLY A 10 0.08 2.77 3.77
CA GLY A 10 -0.22 3.75 4.83
C GLY A 10 0.97 4.65 5.15
N ALA A 11 2.15 4.07 5.35
CA ALA A 11 3.37 4.80 5.64
C ALA A 11 3.74 5.78 4.52
N ARG A 12 3.57 5.39 3.25
CA ARG A 12 3.82 6.28 2.10
C ARG A 12 2.86 7.46 2.05
N LYS A 13 1.58 7.24 2.35
CA LYS A 13 0.57 8.31 2.40
C LYS A 13 0.87 9.30 3.54
N ALA A 14 1.30 8.82 4.70
CA ALA A 14 1.57 9.66 5.86
C ALA A 14 2.91 10.40 5.79
N LEU A 15 4.00 9.73 5.42
CA LEU A 15 5.37 10.26 5.59
C LEU A 15 6.03 10.73 4.28
N ARG A 16 5.38 10.49 3.13
CA ARG A 16 5.92 10.66 1.77
C ARG A 16 7.11 9.72 1.45
N PRO A 17 7.34 9.35 0.16
CA PRO A 17 8.38 8.40 -0.22
C PRO A 17 9.82 8.83 0.12
N GLU A 18 10.12 10.13 0.10
CA GLU A 18 11.47 10.66 0.31
C GLU A 18 11.92 10.46 1.77
N ARG A 19 11.02 10.68 2.73
CA ARG A 19 11.32 10.46 4.14
C ARG A 19 11.51 8.98 4.43
N LEU A 20 10.69 8.13 3.83
CA LEU A 20 10.86 6.67 3.92
C LEU A 20 12.17 6.20 3.30
N ALA A 21 12.60 6.79 2.18
CA ALA A 21 13.88 6.48 1.55
C ALA A 21 15.06 6.71 2.51
N VAL A 22 15.03 7.83 3.25
CA VAL A 22 16.02 8.15 4.29
C VAL A 22 15.97 7.14 5.45
N LEU A 23 14.78 6.88 6.00
CA LEU A 23 14.61 5.97 7.15
C LEU A 23 15.11 4.55 6.86
N TRP A 24 14.92 4.08 5.64
CA TRP A 24 15.27 2.71 5.25
C TRP A 24 16.60 2.60 4.52
N GLY A 25 17.30 3.72 4.26
CA GLY A 25 18.54 3.74 3.50
C GLY A 25 18.40 3.14 2.10
N ARG A 26 17.23 3.31 1.47
CA ARG A 26 16.90 2.78 0.14
C ARG A 26 16.46 3.90 -0.79
N GLY A 27 16.68 3.73 -2.09
CA GLY A 27 16.15 4.68 -3.08
C GLY A 27 14.62 4.73 -3.06
N ALA A 28 14.04 5.91 -3.34
CA ALA A 28 12.59 6.12 -3.35
C ALA A 28 11.82 5.14 -4.25
N ARG A 29 12.43 4.71 -5.36
CA ARG A 29 11.88 3.68 -6.24
C ARG A 29 11.70 2.33 -5.54
N VAL A 30 12.63 1.94 -4.67
CA VAL A 30 12.53 0.69 -3.90
C VAL A 30 11.42 0.78 -2.86
N ILE A 31 11.28 1.92 -2.18
CA ILE A 31 10.17 2.20 -1.27
C ILE A 31 8.83 2.13 -2.01
N TYR A 32 8.77 2.65 -3.23
CA TYR A 32 7.57 2.57 -4.06
C TYR A 32 7.15 1.11 -4.31
N PHE A 33 8.12 0.22 -4.56
CA PHE A 33 7.88 -1.21 -4.77
C PHE A 33 7.38 -1.95 -3.52
N TYR A 34 7.76 -1.52 -2.31
CA TYR A 34 7.24 -2.11 -1.08
C TYR A 34 5.73 -1.86 -0.89
N GLY A 35 5.22 -0.75 -1.43
CA GLY A 35 3.80 -0.40 -1.41
C GLY A 35 3.00 -0.92 -2.61
N GLN A 36 3.57 -1.78 -3.47
CA GLN A 36 2.83 -2.36 -4.59
C GLN A 36 1.89 -3.47 -4.13
N PRO A 37 0.69 -3.59 -4.73
CA PRO A 37 -0.26 -4.62 -4.34
C PRO A 37 0.31 -6.02 -4.57
N PRO A 38 -0.04 -7.00 -3.72
CA PRO A 38 0.30 -8.41 -3.89
C PRO A 38 0.00 -8.90 -5.32
N GLY A 39 0.91 -9.70 -5.88
CA GLY A 39 0.82 -10.21 -7.26
C GLY A 39 1.37 -9.28 -8.34
N SER A 40 1.75 -8.03 -8.01
CA SER A 40 2.32 -7.10 -8.99
C SER A 40 3.70 -7.56 -9.50
N PRO A 41 3.97 -7.52 -10.82
CA PRO A 41 5.27 -7.88 -11.37
C PRO A 41 6.36 -6.94 -10.86
N GLY A 42 7.46 -7.51 -10.35
CA GLY A 42 8.55 -6.74 -9.75
C GLY A 42 8.33 -6.32 -8.29
N ARG A 43 7.31 -6.87 -7.60
CA ARG A 43 7.17 -6.75 -6.15
C ARG A 43 8.46 -7.25 -5.48
N ASN A 44 9.17 -6.35 -4.83
CA ASN A 44 10.35 -6.69 -4.07
C ASN A 44 9.89 -7.17 -2.69
N ARG A 45 10.42 -8.29 -2.17
CA ARG A 45 10.10 -8.76 -0.81
C ARG A 45 10.45 -7.65 0.17
N ASP A 46 9.43 -7.02 0.72
CA ASP A 46 9.61 -5.85 1.55
C ASP A 46 10.21 -6.25 2.92
N PRO A 47 10.84 -5.32 3.63
CA PRO A 47 11.51 -5.61 4.88
C PRO A 47 10.63 -6.30 5.93
N LEU A 48 9.32 -6.03 5.97
CA LEU A 48 8.43 -6.67 6.94
C LEU A 48 8.14 -8.12 6.57
N GLU A 49 7.97 -8.45 5.29
CA GLU A 49 7.87 -9.86 4.85
C GLU A 49 9.15 -10.63 5.17
N ARG A 50 10.32 -10.01 4.95
CA ARG A 50 11.62 -10.63 5.28
C ARG A 50 11.79 -10.81 6.78
N LEU A 51 11.37 -9.84 7.58
CA LEU A 51 11.40 -9.94 9.04
C LEU A 51 10.46 -11.05 9.53
N HIS A 52 9.27 -11.17 8.95
CA HIS A 52 8.34 -12.25 9.25
C HIS A 52 8.94 -13.62 8.96
N ALA A 53 9.52 -13.81 7.76
CA ALA A 53 10.20 -15.05 7.40
C ALA A 53 11.37 -15.36 8.36
N LEU A 54 12.17 -14.35 8.72
CA LEU A 54 13.24 -14.51 9.71
C LEU A 54 12.71 -14.97 11.07
N PHE A 55 11.59 -14.40 11.54
CA PHE A 55 10.99 -14.80 12.81
C PHE A 55 10.44 -16.23 12.77
N GLN A 56 9.88 -16.66 11.64
CA GLN A 56 9.45 -18.05 11.45
C GLN A 56 10.64 -19.02 11.56
N GLU A 57 11.74 -18.74 10.87
CA GLU A 57 12.95 -19.57 10.95
C GLU A 57 13.54 -19.61 12.37
N LEU A 58 13.60 -18.46 13.06
CA LEU A 58 14.06 -18.40 14.45
C LEU A 58 13.18 -19.22 15.39
N ASP A 59 11.86 -19.16 15.22
CA ASP A 59 10.92 -19.92 16.06
C ASP A 59 11.05 -21.43 15.82
N ILE A 60 11.22 -21.86 14.56
CA ILE A 60 11.50 -23.26 14.21
C ILE A 60 12.80 -23.75 14.88
N CYS A 61 13.82 -22.89 14.99
CA CYS A 61 15.04 -23.18 15.73
C CYS A 61 14.90 -23.12 17.26
N GLY A 62 13.68 -22.95 17.80
CA GLY A 62 13.42 -22.83 19.23
C GLY A 62 13.85 -21.47 19.84
N ARG A 63 14.11 -20.46 18.99
CA ARG A 63 14.54 -19.12 19.39
C ARG A 63 13.42 -18.07 19.35
N GLY A 64 12.20 -18.49 19.67
CA GLY A 64 11.06 -17.59 19.82
C GLY A 64 11.23 -16.53 20.93
N ASP A 65 12.16 -16.74 21.86
CA ASP A 65 12.60 -15.73 22.84
C ASP A 65 13.13 -14.46 22.17
N ILE A 66 13.96 -14.61 21.13
CA ILE A 66 14.52 -13.49 20.37
C ILE A 66 13.40 -12.76 19.61
N CYS A 67 12.49 -13.51 18.98
CA CYS A 67 11.37 -12.93 18.24
C CYS A 67 10.49 -12.06 19.15
N ARG A 68 10.18 -12.54 20.36
CA ARG A 68 9.40 -11.78 21.36
C ARG A 68 10.13 -10.51 21.80
N ALA A 69 11.42 -10.60 22.09
CA ALA A 69 12.20 -9.42 22.48
C ALA A 69 12.25 -8.36 21.36
N ALA A 70 12.41 -8.78 20.11
CA ALA A 70 12.39 -7.87 18.96
C ALA A 70 11.02 -7.20 18.77
N ILE A 71 9.91 -7.94 18.91
CA ILE A 71 8.56 -7.37 18.85
C ILE A 71 8.35 -6.36 19.97
N GLN A 72 8.79 -6.67 21.19
CA GLN A 72 8.65 -5.76 22.34
C GLN A 72 9.45 -4.47 22.15
N TYR A 73 10.64 -4.55 21.56
CA TYR A 73 11.41 -3.38 21.15
C TYR A 73 10.70 -2.55 20.07
N LEU A 74 10.05 -3.19 19.09
CA LEU A 74 9.27 -2.45 18.08
C LEU A 74 8.01 -1.80 18.69
N GLN A 75 7.38 -2.46 19.66
CA GLN A 75 6.23 -1.92 20.39
C GLN A 75 6.59 -0.67 21.19
N SER A 76 7.81 -0.57 21.72
CA SER A 76 8.24 0.63 22.45
C SER A 76 8.38 1.88 21.57
N ALA A 77 8.21 1.78 20.25
CA ALA A 77 8.14 2.94 19.36
C ALA A 77 6.73 3.60 19.33
N LEU A 78 5.75 2.99 20.00
CA LEU A 78 4.36 3.44 20.05
C LEU A 78 4.03 3.95 21.46
N ASP A 79 4.38 5.20 21.76
CA ASP A 79 4.01 5.85 23.03
C ASP A 79 2.61 6.44 22.96
N ASP A 80 1.67 5.92 23.76
CA ASP A 80 0.37 6.51 24.17
C ASP A 80 -0.40 7.27 23.08
N VAL A 81 -0.29 6.82 21.83
CA VAL A 81 -1.06 7.35 20.71
C VAL A 81 -2.40 6.65 20.78
N ASP A 82 -3.46 7.40 21.11
CA ASP A 82 -4.84 6.95 20.93
C ASP A 82 -4.92 6.37 19.51
N PRO A 83 -5.15 5.05 19.34
CA PRO A 83 -5.03 4.42 18.04
C PRO A 83 -6.08 5.05 17.14
N ALA A 84 -5.65 6.01 16.32
CA ALA A 84 -6.46 6.50 15.23
C ALA A 84 -6.87 5.26 14.45
N CYS A 85 -8.17 4.94 14.49
CA CYS A 85 -8.69 3.73 13.87
C CYS A 85 -8.15 3.72 12.43
N PRO A 86 -7.29 2.76 12.06
CA PRO A 86 -6.86 2.64 10.67
C PRO A 86 -8.15 2.61 9.85
N ALA A 87 -8.27 3.50 8.86
CA ALA A 87 -9.46 3.54 8.02
C ALA A 87 -9.87 2.11 7.66
N ASP A 88 -11.14 1.76 7.89
CA ASP A 88 -11.59 0.37 7.83
C ASP A 88 -11.11 -0.29 6.55
N LEU A 89 -10.34 -1.38 6.71
CA LEU A 89 -9.85 -2.17 5.60
C LEU A 89 -11.05 -2.62 4.76
N LYS A 90 -11.02 -2.32 3.46
CA LYS A 90 -12.03 -2.76 2.52
C LYS A 90 -12.02 -4.30 2.44
N PRO A 91 -13.18 -4.92 2.17
CA PRO A 91 -13.33 -6.38 2.22
C PRO A 91 -12.46 -7.13 1.20
N THR A 92 -12.04 -6.47 0.11
CA THR A 92 -11.20 -7.07 -0.93
C THR A 92 -10.04 -6.18 -1.31
N MET A 93 -9.00 -6.78 -1.87
CA MET A 93 -7.79 -6.09 -2.31
C MET A 93 -8.07 -5.20 -3.53
N GLU A 94 -8.97 -5.64 -4.40
CA GLU A 94 -9.47 -4.87 -5.53
C GLU A 94 -10.15 -3.59 -5.05
N ALA A 95 -10.99 -3.69 -4.00
CA ALA A 95 -11.65 -2.53 -3.40
C ALA A 95 -10.65 -1.56 -2.74
N GLU A 96 -9.57 -2.06 -2.14
CA GLU A 96 -8.50 -1.22 -1.60
C GLU A 96 -7.72 -0.48 -2.71
N VAL A 97 -7.45 -1.14 -3.83
CA VAL A 97 -6.77 -0.53 -4.99
C VAL A 97 -7.67 0.50 -5.67
N LEU A 98 -8.95 0.19 -5.87
CA LEU A 98 -9.96 1.11 -6.41
C LEU A 98 -10.16 2.34 -5.52
N ALA A 99 -10.00 2.21 -4.20
CA ALA A 99 -10.06 3.37 -3.30
C ALA A 99 -8.98 4.43 -3.57
N ASP A 100 -7.90 4.09 -4.27
CA ASP A 100 -6.89 5.06 -4.73
C ASP A 100 -7.24 5.72 -6.08
N TYR A 101 -8.23 5.20 -6.81
CA TYR A 101 -8.73 5.71 -8.10
C TYR A 101 -10.21 6.04 -7.98
N ALA A 102 -10.52 7.16 -7.34
CA ALA A 102 -11.89 7.51 -6.97
C ALA A 102 -12.80 7.63 -8.21
N ALA A 103 -12.28 8.13 -9.34
CA ALA A 103 -13.06 8.24 -10.57
C ALA A 103 -13.29 6.87 -11.22
N VAL A 104 -12.30 5.97 -11.19
CA VAL A 104 -12.45 4.60 -11.68
C VAL A 104 -13.44 3.80 -10.83
N ALA A 105 -13.37 3.93 -9.50
CA ALA A 105 -14.31 3.30 -8.58
C ALA A 105 -15.75 3.79 -8.78
N ALA A 106 -15.94 5.10 -8.98
CA ALA A 106 -17.25 5.69 -9.22
C ALA A 106 -17.85 5.25 -10.56
N PHE A 107 -17.04 5.19 -11.62
CA PHE A 107 -17.44 4.64 -12.91
C PHE A 107 -17.92 3.18 -12.78
N GLN A 108 -17.15 2.33 -12.12
CA GLN A 108 -17.49 0.91 -12.00
C GLN A 108 -18.76 0.70 -11.18
N ALA A 109 -18.96 1.46 -10.10
CA ALA A 109 -20.20 1.43 -9.32
C ALA A 109 -21.42 1.87 -10.15
N ALA A 110 -21.27 2.87 -11.02
CA ALA A 110 -22.35 3.32 -11.91
C ALA A 110 -22.74 2.28 -12.96
N VAL A 111 -21.77 1.53 -13.50
CA VAL A 111 -22.01 0.41 -14.42
C VAL A 111 -22.77 -0.71 -13.71
N GLU A 112 -22.33 -1.11 -12.51
CA GLU A 112 -22.97 -2.16 -11.72
C GLU A 112 -24.40 -1.79 -11.27
N ALA A 113 -24.64 -0.51 -11.00
CA ALA A 113 -25.96 0.02 -10.64
C ALA A 113 -26.92 0.19 -11.84
N GLY A 114 -26.45 -0.06 -13.08
CA GLY A 114 -27.27 0.13 -14.28
C GLY A 114 -27.62 1.60 -14.55
N ALA A 115 -26.69 2.51 -14.26
CA ALA A 115 -26.90 3.95 -14.50
C ALA A 115 -27.12 4.27 -15.99
N PRO A 116 -27.79 5.40 -16.30
CA PRO A 116 -27.98 5.87 -17.68
C PRO A 116 -26.66 5.98 -18.48
N ALA A 117 -26.72 5.70 -19.78
CA ALA A 117 -25.54 5.58 -20.63
C ALA A 117 -24.73 6.90 -20.77
N ASP A 118 -25.40 8.05 -20.73
CA ASP A 118 -24.79 9.38 -20.69
C ASP A 118 -23.99 9.58 -19.40
N VAL A 119 -24.55 9.24 -18.24
CA VAL A 119 -23.87 9.31 -16.95
C VAL A 119 -22.66 8.38 -16.91
N VAL A 120 -22.80 7.14 -17.38
CA VAL A 120 -21.69 6.18 -17.45
C VAL A 120 -20.58 6.69 -18.39
N SER A 121 -20.94 7.33 -19.51
CA SER A 121 -19.98 7.90 -20.47
C SER A 121 -19.19 9.06 -19.87
N ASP A 122 -19.84 9.96 -19.14
CA ASP A 122 -19.17 11.09 -18.49
C ASP A 122 -18.20 10.60 -17.39
N MET A 123 -18.64 9.65 -16.58
CA MET A 123 -17.78 9.03 -15.56
C MET A 123 -16.61 8.24 -16.17
N ALA A 124 -16.81 7.63 -17.34
CA ALA A 124 -15.72 6.97 -18.08
C ALA A 124 -14.65 7.96 -18.52
N ALA A 125 -15.04 9.16 -18.95
CA ALA A 125 -14.10 10.22 -19.33
C ALA A 125 -13.28 10.71 -18.12
N GLU A 126 -13.91 10.85 -16.95
CA GLU A 126 -13.22 11.22 -15.71
C GLU A 126 -12.25 10.14 -15.22
N ALA A 127 -12.68 8.88 -15.24
CA ALA A 127 -11.84 7.72 -14.91
C ALA A 127 -10.62 7.66 -15.84
N LYS A 128 -10.83 7.88 -17.15
CA LYS A 128 -9.75 7.96 -18.12
C LYS A 128 -8.77 9.10 -17.81
N ALA A 129 -9.27 10.29 -17.48
CA ALA A 129 -8.42 11.42 -17.12
C ALA A 129 -7.58 11.14 -15.86
N GLU A 130 -8.12 10.42 -14.87
CA GLU A 130 -7.39 10.00 -13.67
C GLU A 130 -6.25 9.02 -13.99
N ILE A 131 -6.50 8.06 -14.87
CA ILE A 131 -5.48 7.13 -15.38
C ILE A 131 -4.39 7.90 -16.15
N ASP A 132 -4.79 8.79 -17.06
CA ASP A 132 -3.86 9.56 -17.88
C ASP A 132 -2.94 10.45 -17.01
N ARG A 133 -3.48 11.08 -15.94
CA ARG A 133 -2.66 11.82 -14.95
C ARG A 133 -1.64 10.92 -14.26
N SER A 134 -2.05 9.70 -13.88
CA SER A 134 -1.16 8.73 -13.22
C SER A 134 -0.03 8.26 -14.14
N VAL A 135 -0.34 8.02 -15.42
CA VAL A 135 0.65 7.68 -16.45
C VAL A 135 1.60 8.84 -16.71
N ALA A 136 1.10 10.07 -16.85
CA ALA A 136 1.93 11.25 -17.07
C ALA A 136 2.94 11.47 -15.94
N LYS A 137 2.52 11.28 -14.69
CA LYS A 137 3.41 11.35 -13.52
C LYS A 137 4.50 10.29 -13.58
N TYR A 138 4.15 9.04 -13.91
CA TYR A 138 5.13 7.96 -14.06
C TYR A 138 6.16 8.24 -15.17
N ILE A 139 5.73 8.81 -16.31
CA ILE A 139 6.63 9.21 -17.39
C ILE A 139 7.59 10.32 -16.94
N GLN A 140 7.10 11.35 -16.25
CA GLN A 140 7.95 12.42 -15.72
C GLN A 140 8.99 11.91 -14.72
N GLU A 141 8.62 10.97 -13.86
CA GLU A 141 9.53 10.35 -12.89
C GLU A 141 10.59 9.45 -13.55
N ARG A 142 10.37 9.00 -14.80
CA ARG A 142 11.31 8.18 -15.58
C ARG A 142 12.24 8.98 -16.49
N ALA A 143 11.88 10.24 -16.77
CA ALA A 143 12.68 11.16 -17.60
C ALA A 143 13.71 11.96 -16.77
N ARG A 144 13.72 11.80 -15.44
CA ARG A 144 14.73 12.32 -14.51
C ARG A 144 15.70 11.21 -14.11
#